data_AF-A0AAU6CAT4-F1
#
_entry.id   AF-A0AAU6CAT4-F1
#
_cell.length_a   1.000
_cell.length_b   1.000
_cell.length_c   1.000
_cell.angle_alpha   90.00
_cell.angle_beta   90.00
_cell.angle_gamma   90.00
#
_symmetry.space_group_name_H-M   'P 1'
#
loop_
_entity.id
_entity.type
_entity.pdbx_description
1 polymer ?
#
loop_
_entity_poly.entity_id
_entity_poly.type
_entity_poly.pdbx_seq_one_letter_code
_entity_poly.pdbx_strand_id
1 'polypeptide(L)'
;MGSAGAKSAVEWLVSVAQDPEGARWEWERNPLGVVLLPAGRMWDVLILGSELGYPTLDVLTRLVGRPGPVLADFGDARIGFFVPPGTAARWLGTGVRAVGRGTWIVVPYPGRPTGGVRWLVPPDGTGHLTDPVVLELAMHEAAAQLAGG
;
A
#
# COMPACT_ATOMS: atom_id res chain seq x y z
N MET A 1 10.12 13.37 15.98
CA MET A 1 8.83 12.62 15.94
C MET A 1 8.86 11.36 15.06
N GLY A 2 9.88 11.11 14.21
CA GLY A 2 9.86 10.01 13.23
C GLY A 2 9.95 8.56 13.78
N SER A 3 10.57 8.34 14.95
CA SER A 3 10.76 6.99 15.50
C SER A 3 9.47 6.37 16.08
N ALA A 4 8.64 7.17 16.75
CA ALA A 4 7.40 6.70 17.36
C ALA A 4 6.36 6.30 16.30
N GLY A 5 6.23 7.07 15.22
CA GLY A 5 5.35 6.75 14.09
C GLY A 5 5.80 5.51 13.30
N ALA A 6 7.12 5.31 13.14
CA ALA A 6 7.63 4.09 12.52
C ALA A 6 7.38 2.84 13.38
N LYS A 7 7.44 2.97 14.72
CA LYS A 7 7.14 1.87 15.63
C LYS A 7 5.65 1.47 15.57
N SER A 8 4.73 2.45 15.63
CA SER A 8 3.30 2.17 15.49
C SER A 8 2.96 1.57 14.13
N ALA A 9 3.62 2.04 13.06
CA ALA A 9 3.48 1.50 11.72
C ALA A 9 3.90 0.03 11.62
N VAL A 10 5.06 -0.34 12.18
CA VAL A 10 5.54 -1.73 12.20
C VAL A 10 4.59 -2.62 12.99
N GLU A 11 4.18 -2.20 14.19
CA GLU A 11 3.26 -2.96 15.05
C GLU A 11 1.92 -3.20 14.35
N TRP A 12 1.37 -2.18 13.70
CA TRP A 12 0.16 -2.32 12.88
C TRP A 12 0.35 -3.30 11.72
N LEU A 13 1.45 -3.18 10.97
CA LEU A 13 1.72 -4.06 9.82
C LEU A 13 1.86 -5.52 10.24
N VAL A 14 2.71 -5.84 11.24
CA VAL A 14 2.94 -7.24 11.63
C VAL A 14 1.73 -7.87 12.32
N SER A 15 0.79 -7.08 12.83
CA SER A 15 -0.43 -7.59 13.46
C SER A 15 -1.32 -8.42 12.53
N VAL A 16 -1.16 -8.32 11.21
CA VAL A 16 -1.87 -9.19 10.25
C VAL A 16 -1.26 -10.59 10.15
N ALA A 17 -0.01 -10.78 10.58
CA ALA A 17 0.64 -12.09 10.55
C ALA A 17 -0.05 -13.08 11.50
N GLN A 18 0.18 -14.39 11.29
CA GLN A 18 -0.23 -15.40 12.26
C GLN A 18 0.64 -15.34 13.52
N ASP A 19 1.93 -15.03 13.33
CA ASP A 19 2.93 -14.79 14.38
C ASP A 19 3.54 -13.38 14.18
N PRO A 20 2.97 -12.34 14.82
CA PRO A 20 3.46 -10.97 14.69
C PRO A 20 4.90 -10.76 15.20
N GLU A 21 5.30 -11.46 16.27
CA GLU A 21 6.63 -11.33 16.84
C GLU A 21 7.67 -11.99 15.92
N GLY A 22 7.37 -13.19 15.40
CA GLY A 22 8.20 -13.87 14.41
C GLY A 22 8.36 -13.05 13.13
N ALA A 23 7.26 -12.49 12.60
CA ALA A 23 7.29 -11.64 11.41
C ALA A 23 8.16 -10.39 11.62
N ARG A 24 8.06 -9.75 12.79
CA ARG A 24 8.92 -8.61 13.14
C ARG A 24 10.39 -9.01 13.22
N TRP A 25 10.68 -10.13 13.89
CA TRP A 25 12.05 -10.63 14.04
C TRP A 25 12.69 -10.96 12.69
N GLU A 26 11.93 -11.61 11.79
CA GLU A 26 12.37 -11.88 10.42
C GLU A 26 12.67 -10.58 9.68
N TRP A 27 11.77 -9.61 9.76
CA TRP A 27 11.92 -8.32 9.10
C TRP A 27 13.17 -7.57 9.54
N GLU A 28 13.44 -7.52 10.86
CA GLU A 28 14.58 -6.83 11.44
C GLU A 28 15.93 -7.46 11.01
N ARG A 29 15.93 -8.76 10.66
CA ARG A 29 17.13 -9.50 10.25
C ARG A 29 17.26 -9.68 8.74
N ASN A 30 16.21 -9.37 7.98
CA ASN A 30 16.25 -9.51 6.53
C ASN A 30 17.17 -8.42 5.93
N PRO A 31 18.27 -8.79 5.23
CA PRO A 31 19.18 -7.81 4.64
C PRO A 31 18.54 -6.94 3.55
N LEU A 32 17.43 -7.40 2.97
CA LEU A 32 16.64 -6.62 2.01
C LEU A 32 15.68 -5.63 2.70
N GLY A 33 15.50 -5.71 4.02
CA GLY A 33 14.63 -4.82 4.78
C GLY A 33 13.14 -4.99 4.48
N VAL A 34 12.73 -6.18 4.03
CA VAL A 34 11.33 -6.51 3.69
C VAL A 34 10.83 -7.73 4.47
N VAL A 35 9.51 -7.88 4.54
CA VAL A 35 8.83 -9.06 5.09
C VAL A 35 7.60 -9.39 4.22
N LEU A 36 7.17 -10.65 4.22
CA LEU A 36 5.91 -11.05 3.59
C LEU A 36 4.76 -10.95 4.59
N LEU A 37 3.72 -10.18 4.26
CA LEU A 37 2.53 -10.04 5.09
C LEU A 37 1.26 -10.44 4.34
N PRO A 38 0.30 -11.11 5.02
CA PRO A 38 -0.93 -11.55 4.38
C PRO A 38 -1.89 -10.38 4.13
N ALA A 39 -2.47 -10.33 2.94
CA ALA A 39 -3.60 -9.47 2.60
C ALA A 39 -4.94 -10.11 3.03
N GLY A 40 -6.00 -9.32 3.04
CA GLY A 40 -7.37 -9.75 3.33
C GLY A 40 -7.71 -9.94 4.80
N ARG A 41 -6.88 -9.41 5.72
CA ARG A 41 -7.18 -9.38 7.16
C ARG A 41 -7.54 -7.98 7.63
N MET A 42 -6.57 -7.08 7.66
CA MET A 42 -6.81 -5.67 8.00
C MET A 42 -6.83 -4.76 6.78
N TRP A 43 -6.32 -5.23 5.65
CA TRP A 43 -6.25 -4.49 4.41
C TRP A 43 -6.25 -5.46 3.23
N ASP A 44 -6.79 -5.00 2.12
CA ASP A 44 -6.48 -5.49 0.78
C ASP A 44 -5.54 -4.49 0.09
N VAL A 45 -4.98 -4.87 -1.05
CA VAL A 45 -4.20 -3.96 -1.90
C VAL A 45 -4.73 -3.97 -3.32
N LEU A 46 -4.94 -2.78 -3.88
CA LEU A 46 -5.21 -2.58 -5.31
C LEU A 46 -3.93 -2.08 -5.97
N ILE A 47 -3.47 -2.81 -6.99
CA ILE A 47 -2.20 -2.55 -7.67
C ILE A 47 -2.48 -2.03 -9.08
N LEU A 48 -1.94 -0.85 -9.36
CA LEU A 48 -2.00 -0.16 -10.65
C LEU A 48 -0.63 -0.20 -11.32
N GLY A 49 -0.61 -0.13 -12.65
CA GLY A 49 0.62 0.19 -13.38
C GLY A 49 1.06 1.64 -13.09
N SER A 50 2.36 1.90 -13.12
CA SER A 50 2.98 3.19 -12.78
C SER A 50 2.39 4.39 -13.52
N GLU A 51 2.11 4.23 -14.82
CA GLU A 51 1.56 5.27 -15.70
C GLU A 51 0.24 5.84 -15.17
N LEU A 52 -0.62 4.99 -14.59
CA LEU A 52 -1.88 5.43 -13.96
C LEU A 52 -1.72 5.65 -12.46
N GLY A 53 -0.87 4.85 -11.80
CA GLY A 53 -0.74 4.82 -10.35
C GLY A 53 -0.17 6.12 -9.76
N TYR A 54 0.85 6.72 -10.39
CA TYR A 54 1.40 8.00 -9.91
C TYR A 54 0.42 9.16 -10.06
N PRO A 55 -0.20 9.39 -11.24
CA PRO A 55 -1.26 10.41 -11.37
C PRO A 55 -2.45 10.17 -10.43
N THR A 56 -2.84 8.91 -10.22
CA THR A 56 -3.89 8.55 -9.26
C THR A 56 -3.50 8.97 -7.84
N LEU A 57 -2.27 8.72 -7.42
CA LEU A 57 -1.78 9.14 -6.10
C LEU A 57 -1.75 10.67 -5.96
N ASP A 58 -1.37 11.39 -7.01
CA ASP A 58 -1.36 12.86 -7.03
C ASP A 58 -2.78 13.43 -6.85
N VAL A 59 -3.74 12.95 -7.64
CA VAL A 59 -5.16 13.32 -7.49
C VAL A 59 -5.68 12.97 -6.09
N LEU A 60 -5.44 11.74 -5.63
CA LEU A 60 -5.89 11.28 -4.32
C LEU A 60 -5.34 12.17 -3.19
N THR A 61 -4.06 12.54 -3.26
CA THR A 61 -3.41 13.42 -2.28
C THR A 61 -4.10 14.79 -2.21
N ARG A 62 -4.49 15.36 -3.35
CA ARG A 62 -5.26 16.62 -3.38
C ARG A 62 -6.65 16.51 -2.78
N LEU A 63 -7.33 15.36 -2.96
CA LEU A 63 -8.71 15.17 -2.51
C LEU A 63 -8.83 14.98 -0.99
N VAL A 64 -7.90 14.22 -0.37
CA VAL A 64 -8.02 13.85 1.05
C VAL A 64 -6.95 14.44 1.95
N GLY A 65 -5.91 15.05 1.38
CA GLY A 65 -4.76 15.64 2.11
C GLY A 65 -3.82 14.61 2.75
N ARG A 66 -4.37 13.51 3.30
CA ARG A 66 -3.65 12.39 3.90
C ARG A 66 -4.19 11.06 3.37
N PRO A 67 -3.70 10.57 2.22
CA PRO A 67 -4.07 9.26 1.70
C PRO A 67 -3.64 8.14 2.66
N GLY A 68 -4.23 6.95 2.47
CA GLY A 68 -3.77 5.74 3.14
C GLY A 68 -2.39 5.28 2.64
N PRO A 69 -1.88 4.15 3.15
CA PRO A 69 -0.56 3.64 2.78
C PRO A 69 -0.47 3.29 1.30
N VAL A 70 0.64 3.64 0.67
CA VAL A 70 0.92 3.38 -0.75
C VAL A 70 2.34 2.86 -0.95
N LEU A 71 2.47 1.75 -1.66
CA LEU A 71 3.73 1.12 -2.03
C LEU A 71 4.06 1.32 -3.50
N ALA A 72 5.34 1.41 -3.81
CA ALA A 72 5.88 1.22 -5.16
C ALA A 72 6.82 0.01 -5.17
N ASP A 73 6.71 -0.84 -6.19
CA ASP A 73 7.58 -2.00 -6.39
C ASP A 73 8.94 -1.64 -7.00
N PHE A 74 9.73 -2.66 -7.34
CA PHE A 74 11.08 -2.48 -7.88
C PHE A 74 11.01 -1.88 -9.28
N GLY A 75 11.72 -0.76 -9.46
CA GLY A 75 11.66 0.01 -10.70
C GLY A 75 10.39 0.86 -10.83
N ASP A 76 9.62 1.01 -9.75
CA ASP A 76 8.42 1.85 -9.69
C ASP A 76 7.33 1.49 -10.71
N ALA A 77 7.34 0.26 -11.23
CA ALA A 77 6.44 -0.18 -12.31
C ALA A 77 5.00 -0.43 -11.81
N ARG A 78 4.83 -0.68 -10.51
CA ARG A 78 3.54 -0.94 -9.89
C ARG A 78 3.34 -0.14 -8.62
N ILE A 79 2.13 0.40 -8.46
CA ILE A 79 1.73 1.23 -7.32
C ILE A 79 0.60 0.51 -6.59
N GLY A 80 0.82 0.15 -5.33
CA GLY A 80 -0.13 -0.59 -4.49
C GLY A 80 -0.78 0.30 -3.43
N PHE A 81 -2.09 0.46 -3.49
CA PHE A 81 -2.89 1.23 -2.52
C PHE A 81 -3.53 0.31 -1.50
N PHE A 82 -3.31 0.59 -0.22
CA PHE A 82 -3.93 -0.17 0.86
C PHE A 82 -5.35 0.33 1.08
N VAL A 83 -6.30 -0.60 1.00
CA VAL A 83 -7.75 -0.36 1.08
C VAL A 83 -8.39 -1.30 2.10
N PRO A 84 -9.62 -1.03 2.59
CA PRO A 84 -10.32 -1.90 3.52
C PRO A 84 -10.43 -3.36 3.02
N PRO A 85 -10.40 -4.35 3.92
CA PRO A 85 -10.47 -5.76 3.56
C PRO A 85 -11.83 -6.10 2.93
N GLY A 86 -11.82 -6.99 1.94
CA GLY A 86 -13.00 -7.34 1.15
C GLY A 86 -13.25 -6.44 -0.06
N THR A 87 -12.42 -5.39 -0.26
CA THR A 87 -12.42 -4.57 -1.47
C THR A 87 -11.94 -5.39 -2.67
N ALA A 88 -10.86 -6.15 -2.51
CA ALA A 88 -10.27 -6.93 -3.60
C ALA A 88 -11.25 -7.93 -4.20
N ALA A 89 -12.09 -8.55 -3.36
CA ALA A 89 -13.10 -9.52 -3.81
C ALA A 89 -14.27 -8.89 -4.58
N ARG A 90 -14.46 -7.57 -4.47
CA ARG A 90 -15.57 -6.83 -5.10
C ARG A 90 -15.11 -5.88 -6.19
N TRP A 91 -13.80 -5.78 -6.43
CA TRP A 91 -13.26 -4.85 -7.40
C TRP A 91 -13.57 -5.33 -8.83
N LEU A 92 -14.20 -4.47 -9.62
CA LEU A 92 -14.59 -4.76 -11.00
C LEU A 92 -13.79 -3.97 -12.03
N GLY A 93 -13.03 -2.96 -11.61
CA GLY A 93 -12.25 -2.10 -12.49
C GLY A 93 -11.13 -2.87 -13.19
N THR A 94 -11.05 -2.73 -14.52
CA THR A 94 -10.00 -3.34 -15.36
C THR A 94 -8.65 -2.67 -15.15
N GLY A 95 -7.56 -3.38 -15.48
CA GLY A 95 -6.20 -2.82 -15.38
C GLY A 95 -5.69 -2.68 -13.93
N VAL A 96 -6.47 -3.13 -12.95
CA VAL A 96 -6.10 -3.19 -11.54
C VAL A 96 -5.94 -4.65 -11.13
N ARG A 97 -4.81 -4.96 -10.48
CA ARG A 97 -4.63 -6.24 -9.81
C ARG A 97 -5.09 -6.12 -8.36
N ALA A 98 -6.12 -6.87 -8.00
CA ALA A 98 -6.64 -6.95 -6.65
C ALA A 98 -5.93 -8.05 -5.84
N VAL A 99 -5.48 -7.70 -4.62
CA VAL A 99 -4.72 -8.58 -3.72
C VAL A 99 -5.44 -8.61 -2.38
N GLY A 100 -6.02 -9.75 -2.03
CA GLY A 100 -6.82 -9.91 -0.81
C GLY A 100 -6.59 -11.24 -0.12
N ARG A 101 -7.64 -11.81 0.49
CA ARG A 101 -7.52 -13.01 1.34
C ARG A 101 -6.79 -14.17 0.63
N GLY A 102 -5.85 -14.79 1.33
CA GLY A 102 -5.08 -15.93 0.83
C GLY A 102 -3.90 -15.54 -0.06
N THR A 103 -3.52 -14.25 -0.08
CA THR A 103 -2.35 -13.75 -0.79
C THR A 103 -1.43 -13.00 0.16
N TRP A 104 -0.17 -12.83 -0.25
CA TRP A 104 0.86 -12.12 0.50
C TRP A 104 1.46 -11.02 -0.37
N ILE A 105 1.89 -9.94 0.29
CA ILE A 105 2.64 -8.86 -0.34
C ILE A 105 4.01 -8.71 0.32
N VAL A 106 4.97 -8.19 -0.44
CA VAL A 106 6.27 -7.77 0.06
C VAL A 106 6.11 -6.38 0.67
N VAL A 107 6.44 -6.24 1.95
CA VAL A 107 6.30 -4.99 2.70
C VAL A 107 7.69 -4.50 3.14
N PRO A 108 8.11 -3.29 2.74
CA PRO A 108 9.38 -2.69 3.14
C PRO A 108 9.30 -1.98 4.48
N TYR A 109 10.39 -1.97 5.24
CA TYR A 109 10.39 -1.39 6.58
C TYR A 109 10.01 0.11 6.53
N PRO A 110 9.01 0.58 7.29
CA PRO A 110 8.62 1.99 7.29
C PRO A 110 9.78 2.91 7.69
N GLY A 111 10.08 3.91 6.86
CA GLY A 111 11.12 4.91 7.14
C GLY A 111 12.56 4.43 6.95
N ARG A 112 12.80 3.27 6.34
CA ARG A 112 14.13 2.82 5.90
C ARG A 112 14.17 2.69 4.38
N PRO A 113 15.25 3.13 3.71
CA PRO A 113 15.46 2.79 2.31
C PRO A 113 15.56 1.27 2.16
N THR A 114 14.87 0.71 1.18
CA THR A 114 15.10 -0.66 0.72
C THR A 114 15.39 -0.64 -0.78
N GLY A 115 16.18 -1.60 -1.27
CA GLY A 115 16.57 -1.63 -2.68
C GLY A 115 15.46 -2.06 -3.65
N GLY A 116 14.36 -2.60 -3.12
CA GLY A 116 13.35 -3.34 -3.88
C GLY A 116 11.96 -2.69 -3.91
N VAL A 117 11.42 -2.34 -2.75
CA VAL A 117 10.05 -1.85 -2.61
C VAL A 117 10.10 -0.65 -1.66
N ARG A 118 9.32 0.40 -1.91
CA ARG A 118 9.30 1.56 -1.00
C ARG A 118 7.91 2.05 -0.71
N TRP A 119 7.78 2.71 0.43
CA TRP A 119 6.60 3.51 0.74
C TRP A 119 6.66 4.82 -0.03
N LEU A 120 5.62 5.10 -0.82
CA LEU A 120 5.33 6.45 -1.30
C LEU A 120 4.56 7.23 -0.23
N VAL A 121 3.64 6.53 0.44
CA VAL A 121 2.94 7.02 1.64
C VAL A 121 3.09 5.94 2.72
N PRO A 122 3.91 6.17 3.76
CA PRO A 122 4.08 5.19 4.82
C PRO A 122 2.81 5.09 5.68
N PRO A 123 2.52 3.92 6.26
CA PRO A 123 1.45 3.81 7.24
C PRO A 123 1.78 4.61 8.50
N ASP A 124 0.74 5.19 9.11
CA ASP A 124 0.87 5.93 10.36
C ASP A 124 0.66 5.06 11.61
N GLY A 125 0.29 3.79 11.41
CA GLY A 125 0.05 2.81 12.46
C GLY A 125 -1.34 2.89 13.10
N THR A 126 -2.22 3.79 12.63
CA THR A 126 -3.58 3.93 13.17
C THR A 126 -4.58 2.99 12.50
N GLY A 127 -4.21 2.39 11.38
CA GLY A 127 -5.13 1.65 10.51
C GLY A 127 -5.90 2.53 9.53
N HIS A 128 -5.49 3.78 9.33
CA HIS A 128 -5.99 4.61 8.23
C HIS A 128 -5.71 3.94 6.88
N LEU A 129 -6.75 3.77 6.07
CA LEU A 129 -6.70 3.12 4.76
C LEU A 129 -7.33 4.03 3.71
N THR A 130 -7.00 3.79 2.44
CA THR A 130 -7.58 4.53 1.34
C THR A 130 -9.03 4.10 1.12
N ASP A 131 -9.96 5.06 1.10
CA ASP A 131 -11.35 4.79 0.73
C ASP A 131 -11.40 4.34 -0.74
N PRO A 132 -11.97 3.16 -1.05
CA PRO A 132 -11.98 2.61 -2.41
C PRO A 132 -12.80 3.46 -3.38
N VAL A 133 -13.85 4.16 -2.92
CA VAL A 133 -14.67 5.04 -3.76
C VAL A 133 -13.86 6.27 -4.16
N VAL A 134 -13.12 6.85 -3.21
CA VAL A 134 -12.27 8.01 -3.49
C VAL A 134 -11.09 7.62 -4.38
N LEU A 135 -10.52 6.42 -4.18
CA LEU A 135 -9.49 5.88 -5.06
C LEU A 135 -10.00 5.70 -6.49
N GLU A 136 -11.19 5.13 -6.67
CA GLU A 136 -11.80 4.97 -7.99
C GLU A 136 -12.05 6.31 -8.67
N LEU A 137 -12.52 7.32 -7.93
CA LEU A 137 -12.67 8.68 -8.45
C LEU A 137 -11.32 9.28 -8.87
N ALA A 138 -10.28 9.11 -8.05
CA ALA A 138 -8.93 9.58 -8.37
C ALA A 138 -8.36 8.89 -9.61
N MET A 139 -8.65 7.61 -9.82
CA MET A 139 -8.27 6.86 -11.01
C MET A 139 -8.94 7.39 -12.27
N HIS A 140 -10.25 7.66 -12.21
CA HIS A 140 -10.99 8.20 -13.35
C HIS A 140 -10.47 9.58 -13.76
N GLU A 141 -10.24 10.46 -12.78
CA GLU A 141 -9.67 11.79 -13.01
C GLU A 141 -8.26 11.69 -13.60
N ALA A 142 -7.40 10.83 -13.05
CA ALA A 142 -6.07 10.58 -13.58
C ALA A 142 -6.10 10.08 -15.03
N ALA A 143 -6.99 9.14 -15.35
CA ALA A 143 -7.15 8.63 -16.71
C ALA A 143 -7.64 9.71 -17.68
N ALA A 144 -8.55 10.60 -17.24
CA ALA A 144 -9.02 11.72 -18.06
C ALA A 144 -7.88 12.71 -18.36
N GLN A 145 -7.02 13.01 -17.37
CA GLN A 145 -5.86 13.87 -17.55
C GLN A 145 -4.85 13.28 -18.55
N LEU A 146 -4.61 11.96 -18.49
CA LEU A 146 -3.73 11.25 -19.42
C LEU A 146 -4.28 11.18 -20.85
N ALA A 147 -5.61 11.15 -21.01
CA ALA A 147 -6.26 11.11 -22.32
C ALA A 147 -6.37 12.50 -22.98
N GLY A 148 -6.35 13.57 -22.19
CA GLY A 148 -6.48 14.95 -22.64
C GLY A 148 -5.17 15.70 -22.88
N GLY A 149 -4.03 15.11 -22.50
CA GLY A 149 -2.67 15.62 -22.76
C GLY A 149 -2.06 14.99 -24.00
#